data_AF-M5C0Q0-F1
#
_entry.id   AF-M5C0Q0-F1
#
_cell.length_a   1.000
_cell.length_b   1.000
_cell.length_c   1.000
_cell.angle_alpha   90.00
_cell.angle_beta   90.00
_cell.angle_gamma   90.00
#
_symmetry.space_group_name_H-M   'P 1'
#
loop_
_entity.id
_entity.type
_entity.pdbx_description
1 polymer ?
#
loop_
_entity_poly.entity_id
_entity_poly.type
_entity_poly.pdbx_seq_one_letter_code
_entity_poly.pdbx_strand_id
1 'polypeptide(L)'
;MLPTPVLLSLLSLPSVVLAYDIKPFKVNLSSRVSRLKELVKSTKLPETSVLGQAGAGMDLAWLKDRQKEWLGKYDWEKEQSAMNKFNHSTVDIGNLTVHFIHQRSSNPNAIPLLLTHGWPGSFHEFQEVIGPLSNPGSDSNTS
;
A
#
# COMPACT_ATOMS: atom_id res chain seq x y z
N MET A 1 32.59 -7.36 -62.49
CA MET A 1 31.98 -8.11 -61.38
C MET A 1 31.84 -7.16 -60.20
N LEU A 2 30.60 -6.76 -59.87
CA LEU A 2 30.29 -5.87 -58.73
C LEU A 2 29.80 -6.73 -57.56
N PRO A 3 30.08 -6.37 -56.29
CA PRO A 3 29.67 -7.16 -55.14
C PRO A 3 28.19 -6.89 -54.81
N THR A 4 27.46 -7.94 -54.45
CA THR A 4 26.08 -7.88 -53.97
C THR A 4 26.02 -7.28 -52.56
N PRO A 5 25.07 -6.38 -52.24
CA PRO A 5 24.90 -5.92 -50.88
C PRO A 5 24.11 -6.97 -50.09
N VAL A 6 24.65 -7.38 -48.94
CA VAL A 6 23.92 -8.19 -47.96
C VAL A 6 22.98 -7.26 -47.21
N LEU A 7 21.68 -7.42 -47.45
CA LEU A 7 20.65 -6.69 -46.73
C LEU A 7 20.55 -7.27 -45.31
N LEU A 8 21.09 -6.56 -44.32
CA LEU A 8 20.95 -6.92 -42.91
C LEU A 8 19.50 -6.63 -42.49
N SER A 9 18.64 -7.65 -42.55
CA SER A 9 17.29 -7.57 -42.02
C SER A 9 17.38 -7.48 -40.49
N LEU A 10 17.13 -6.29 -39.96
CA LEU A 10 16.82 -6.09 -38.55
C LEU A 10 15.49 -6.79 -38.27
N LEU A 11 15.56 -8.02 -37.74
CA LEU A 11 14.43 -8.68 -37.13
C LEU A 11 13.95 -7.81 -35.96
N SER A 12 12.93 -7.00 -36.22
CA SER A 12 12.12 -6.38 -35.17
C SER A 12 11.45 -7.50 -34.39
N LEU A 13 12.00 -7.82 -33.22
CA LEU A 13 11.30 -8.68 -32.27
C LEU A 13 10.02 -7.93 -31.86
N PRO A 14 8.84 -8.56 -31.95
CA PRO A 14 7.64 -7.94 -31.42
C PRO A 14 7.88 -7.68 -29.94
N SER A 15 7.75 -6.42 -29.52
CA SER A 15 7.65 -6.08 -28.11
C SER A 15 6.52 -6.93 -27.54
N VAL A 16 6.85 -7.99 -26.82
CA VAL A 16 5.89 -8.71 -26.01
C VAL A 16 5.56 -7.76 -24.86
N VAL A 17 4.62 -6.86 -25.10
CA VAL A 17 3.90 -6.20 -24.03
C VAL A 17 3.10 -7.33 -23.41
N LEU A 18 3.61 -7.91 -22.32
CA LEU A 18 2.77 -8.72 -21.44
C LEU A 18 1.68 -7.77 -20.94
N ALA A 19 0.52 -7.81 -21.58
CA ALA A 19 -0.65 -7.09 -21.13
C ALA A 19 -1.14 -7.79 -19.87
N TYR A 20 -0.65 -7.33 -18.72
CA TYR A 20 -1.12 -7.79 -17.43
C TYR A 20 -2.57 -7.34 -17.24
N ASP A 21 -3.43 -8.26 -16.77
CA ASP A 21 -4.82 -7.98 -16.46
C ASP A 21 -4.92 -7.23 -15.12
N ILE A 22 -5.03 -5.91 -15.20
CA ILE A 22 -5.13 -5.02 -14.03
C ILE A 22 -6.60 -4.84 -13.67
N LYS A 23 -6.95 -5.24 -12.44
CA LYS A 23 -8.32 -5.20 -11.92
C LYS A 23 -8.45 -4.11 -10.86
N PRO A 24 -9.48 -3.23 -10.94
CA PRO A 24 -9.79 -2.30 -9.86
C PRO A 24 -9.99 -3.03 -8.53
N PHE A 25 -9.52 -2.43 -7.44
CA PHE A 25 -9.67 -2.98 -6.10
C PHE A 25 -10.29 -1.96 -5.16
N LYS A 26 -11.09 -2.42 -4.19
CA LYS A 26 -11.64 -1.59 -3.13
C LYS A 26 -11.46 -2.29 -1.79
N VAL A 27 -10.90 -1.58 -0.81
CA VAL A 27 -10.74 -2.09 0.55
C VAL A 27 -12.13 -2.25 1.17
N ASN A 28 -12.42 -3.43 1.69
CA ASN A 28 -13.64 -3.73 2.44
C ASN A 28 -13.30 -4.46 3.74
N LEU A 29 -13.43 -3.74 4.86
CA LEU A 29 -13.18 -4.19 6.22
C LEU A 29 -14.44 -4.69 6.92
N SER A 30 -15.64 -4.34 6.43
CA SER A 30 -16.92 -4.52 7.14
C SER A 30 -17.13 -5.94 7.69
N SER A 31 -16.82 -6.97 6.89
CA SER A 31 -16.95 -8.37 7.29
C SER A 31 -15.90 -8.84 8.32
N ARG A 32 -14.80 -8.09 8.49
CA ARG A 32 -13.67 -8.47 9.35
C ARG A 32 -13.64 -7.69 10.67
N VAL A 33 -14.20 -6.48 10.72
CA VAL A 33 -14.17 -5.62 11.92
C VAL A 33 -14.91 -6.26 13.10
N SER A 34 -16.08 -6.86 12.88
CA SER A 34 -16.82 -7.55 13.95
C SER A 34 -15.99 -8.68 14.54
N ARG A 35 -15.37 -9.50 13.68
CA ARG A 35 -14.49 -10.59 14.11
C ARG A 35 -13.25 -10.08 14.85
N LEU A 36 -12.63 -9.00 14.37
CA LEU A 36 -11.52 -8.34 15.07
C LEU A 36 -11.93 -7.92 16.48
N LYS A 37 -13.08 -7.24 16.63
CA LYS A 37 -13.58 -6.78 17.93
C LYS A 37 -13.86 -7.95 18.89
N GLU A 38 -14.41 -9.05 18.40
CA GLU A 38 -14.58 -10.27 19.20
C GLU A 38 -13.25 -10.81 19.72
N LEU A 39 -12.25 -10.93 18.84
CA LEU A 39 -10.93 -11.42 19.20
C LEU A 39 -10.30 -10.51 20.26
N VAL A 40 -10.29 -9.20 20.01
CA VAL A 40 -9.78 -8.17 20.95
C VAL A 40 -10.49 -8.24 22.31
N LYS A 41 -11.81 -8.44 22.33
CA LYS A 41 -12.59 -8.56 23.57
C LYS A 41 -12.27 -9.86 24.33
N SER A 42 -12.01 -10.95 23.61
CA SER A 42 -11.72 -12.26 24.20
C SER A 42 -10.27 -12.44 24.68
N THR A 43 -9.37 -11.53 24.27
CA THR A 43 -7.96 -11.57 24.65
C THR A 43 -7.80 -11.42 26.18
N LYS A 44 -7.19 -12.44 26.80
CA LYS A 44 -6.79 -12.39 28.21
C LYS A 44 -5.44 -11.69 28.32
N LEU A 45 -5.45 -10.47 28.84
CA LEU A 45 -4.22 -9.75 29.21
C LEU A 45 -3.74 -10.18 30.60
N PRO A 46 -2.43 -10.12 30.88
CA PRO A 46 -1.93 -10.40 32.22
C PRO A 46 -2.44 -9.35 33.23
N GLU A 47 -2.55 -9.75 34.50
CA GLU A 47 -3.01 -8.86 35.57
C GLU A 47 -1.97 -7.78 35.89
N THR A 48 -0.69 -8.17 35.89
CA THR A 48 0.48 -7.33 36.18
C THR A 48 1.51 -7.42 35.04
N SER A 49 2.42 -6.44 34.96
CA SER A 49 3.54 -6.51 34.03
C SER A 49 4.46 -7.67 34.43
N VAL A 50 4.72 -8.58 33.49
CA VAL A 50 5.60 -9.75 33.71
C VAL A 50 7.07 -9.33 33.83
N LEU A 51 7.44 -8.15 33.32
CA LEU A 51 8.84 -7.72 33.16
C LEU A 51 9.18 -6.43 33.93
N GLY A 52 8.30 -5.93 34.80
CA GLY A 52 8.52 -4.68 35.57
C GLY A 52 8.19 -3.39 34.80
N GLN A 53 8.64 -2.23 35.30
CA GLN A 53 8.50 -0.91 34.65
C GLN A 53 9.48 -0.74 33.47
N ALA A 54 8.99 -0.09 32.41
CA ALA A 54 9.65 0.44 31.20
C ALA A 54 10.98 -0.22 30.77
N GLY A 55 10.97 -0.90 29.61
CA GLY A 55 12.20 -1.30 28.90
C GLY A 55 12.21 -2.73 28.32
N ALA A 56 11.24 -3.56 28.70
CA ALA A 56 11.19 -4.97 28.31
C ALA A 56 10.15 -5.29 27.22
N GLY A 57 9.69 -4.26 26.50
CA GLY A 57 8.67 -4.38 25.46
C GLY A 57 7.50 -3.42 25.69
N MET A 58 6.32 -3.83 25.25
CA MET A 58 5.13 -2.98 25.26
C MET A 58 4.52 -2.91 26.66
N ASP A 59 4.23 -1.68 27.11
CA ASP A 59 3.64 -1.42 28.42
C ASP A 59 2.20 -1.96 28.51
N LEU A 60 1.86 -2.57 29.66
CA LEU A 60 0.54 -3.18 29.87
C LEU A 60 -0.58 -2.14 29.93
N ALA A 61 -0.34 -0.95 30.47
CA ALA A 61 -1.34 0.11 30.48
C ALA A 61 -1.59 0.62 29.06
N TRP A 62 -0.52 0.80 28.26
CA TRP A 62 -0.64 1.13 26.84
C TRP A 62 -1.46 0.08 26.07
N LEU A 63 -1.22 -1.22 26.29
CA LEU A 63 -1.99 -2.30 25.66
C LEU A 63 -3.47 -2.27 26.05
N LYS A 64 -3.78 -2.10 27.34
CA LYS A 64 -5.15 -1.97 27.84
C LYS A 64 -5.86 -0.77 27.21
N ASP A 65 -5.16 0.33 27.02
CA ASP A 65 -5.73 1.52 26.39
C ASP A 65 -5.94 1.35 24.87
N ARG A 66 -5.05 0.65 24.16
CA ARG A 66 -5.31 0.25 22.76
C ARG A 66 -6.49 -0.71 22.61
N GLN A 67 -6.63 -1.67 23.53
CA GLN A 67 -7.79 -2.57 23.57
C GLN A 67 -9.10 -1.78 23.70
N LYS A 68 -9.16 -0.81 24.63
CA LYS A 68 -10.34 0.06 24.79
C LYS A 68 -10.61 0.90 23.55
N GLU A 69 -9.56 1.45 22.94
CA GLU A 69 -9.65 2.27 21.72
C GLU A 69 -10.29 1.46 20.58
N TRP A 70 -9.75 0.28 20.27
CA TRP A 70 -10.24 -0.57 19.18
C TRP A 70 -11.67 -1.09 19.38
N LEU A 71 -12.08 -1.31 20.63
CA LEU A 71 -13.43 -1.76 20.95
C LEU A 71 -14.47 -0.63 20.87
N GLY A 72 -14.12 0.58 21.32
CA GLY A 72 -15.11 1.64 21.57
C GLY A 72 -14.96 2.93 20.78
N LYS A 73 -13.76 3.27 20.31
CA LYS A 73 -13.46 4.63 19.81
C LYS A 73 -12.92 4.67 18.39
N TYR A 74 -12.21 3.62 17.97
CA TYR A 74 -11.62 3.57 16.64
C TYR A 74 -12.69 3.38 15.56
N ASP A 75 -12.73 4.32 14.62
CA ASP A 75 -13.69 4.35 13.52
C ASP A 75 -13.10 3.65 12.28
N TRP A 76 -13.36 2.34 12.18
CA TRP A 76 -12.90 1.51 11.06
C TRP A 76 -13.54 1.88 9.72
N GLU A 77 -14.74 2.46 9.73
CA GLU A 77 -15.41 2.90 8.49
C GLU A 77 -14.79 4.19 7.96
N LYS A 78 -14.42 5.11 8.86
CA LYS A 78 -13.62 6.29 8.51
C LYS A 78 -12.27 5.88 7.94
N GLU A 79 -11.59 4.91 8.56
CA GLU A 79 -10.30 4.39 8.09
C GLU A 79 -10.42 3.74 6.69
N GLN A 80 -11.41 2.85 6.51
CA GLN A 80 -11.72 2.26 5.20
C GLN A 80 -12.01 3.32 4.14
N SER A 81 -12.78 4.35 4.50
CA SER A 81 -13.11 5.46 3.60
C SER A 81 -11.88 6.27 3.24
N ALA A 82 -10.95 6.49 4.18
CA ALA A 82 -9.69 7.18 3.92
C ALA A 82 -8.80 6.38 2.96
N MET A 83 -8.62 5.08 3.17
CA MET A 83 -7.87 4.21 2.26
C MET A 83 -8.47 4.26 0.84
N ASN A 84 -9.79 4.11 0.71
CA ASN A 84 -10.47 4.08 -0.58
C ASN A 84 -10.52 5.43 -1.32
N LYS A 85 -9.87 6.49 -0.83
CA LYS A 85 -9.64 7.72 -1.60
C LYS A 85 -8.60 7.53 -2.70
N PHE A 86 -7.76 6.50 -2.59
CA PHE A 86 -6.71 6.21 -3.57
C PHE A 86 -7.16 5.19 -4.62
N ASN A 87 -6.52 5.25 -5.78
CA ASN A 87 -6.77 4.32 -6.88
C ASN A 87 -6.05 2.98 -6.64
N HIS A 88 -6.70 2.07 -5.93
CA HIS A 88 -6.18 0.72 -5.73
C HIS A 88 -6.43 -0.19 -6.94
N SER A 89 -5.49 -1.10 -7.17
CA SER A 89 -5.59 -2.12 -8.20
C SER A 89 -4.93 -3.41 -7.76
N THR A 90 -5.28 -4.49 -8.45
CA THR A 90 -4.64 -5.80 -8.30
C THR A 90 -4.23 -6.32 -9.66
N VAL A 91 -3.18 -7.12 -9.68
CA VAL A 91 -2.69 -7.81 -10.87
C VAL A 91 -2.19 -9.20 -10.48
N ASP A 92 -2.49 -10.19 -11.31
CA ASP A 92 -1.99 -11.55 -11.11
C ASP A 92 -0.62 -11.70 -11.81
N ILE A 93 0.43 -11.98 -11.03
CA ILE A 93 1.80 -12.20 -11.51
C ILE A 93 2.24 -13.60 -11.07
N GLY A 94 2.32 -14.52 -12.01
CA GLY A 94 2.52 -15.94 -11.70
C GLY A 94 1.33 -16.48 -10.90
N ASN A 95 1.60 -16.95 -9.68
CA ASN A 95 0.57 -17.46 -8.74
C ASN A 95 0.24 -16.48 -7.61
N LEU A 96 0.67 -15.21 -7.71
CA LEU A 96 0.46 -14.20 -6.69
C LEU A 96 -0.44 -13.08 -7.22
N THR A 97 -1.47 -12.74 -6.46
CA THR A 97 -2.21 -11.50 -6.65
C THR A 97 -1.48 -10.37 -5.93
N VAL A 98 -0.96 -9.41 -6.70
CA VAL A 98 -0.24 -8.25 -6.19
C VAL A 98 -1.20 -7.07 -6.11
N HIS A 99 -1.36 -6.51 -4.91
CA HIS A 99 -2.07 -5.25 -4.67
C HIS A 99 -1.11 -4.07 -4.78
N PHE A 100 -1.60 -2.96 -5.36
CA PHE A 100 -0.88 -1.71 -5.43
C PHE A 100 -1.83 -0.51 -5.49
N ILE A 101 -1.30 0.68 -5.20
CA ILE A 101 -1.94 1.96 -5.49
C ILE A 101 -1.26 2.56 -6.70
N HIS A 102 -2.04 3.03 -7.67
CA HIS A 102 -1.52 3.75 -8.83
C HIS A 102 -2.23 5.09 -8.99
N GLN A 103 -1.59 6.15 -8.50
CA GLN A 103 -2.07 7.51 -8.62
C GLN A 103 -1.36 8.22 -9.77
N ARG A 104 -2.08 8.52 -10.85
CA ARG A 104 -1.52 9.22 -12.01
C ARG A 104 -1.46 10.72 -11.77
N SER A 105 -0.35 11.32 -12.16
CA SER A 105 -0.24 12.78 -12.26
C SER A 105 -1.06 13.31 -13.44
N SER A 106 -1.51 14.55 -13.32
CA SER A 106 -2.06 15.32 -14.44
C SER A 106 -0.96 15.82 -15.39
N ASN A 107 0.30 15.86 -14.96
CA ASN A 107 1.43 16.24 -15.81
C ASN A 107 1.81 15.07 -16.74
N PRO A 108 1.70 15.22 -18.07
CA PRO A 108 2.04 14.15 -19.02
C PRO A 108 3.53 13.78 -19.04
N ASN A 109 4.39 14.64 -18.50
CA ASN A 109 5.84 14.43 -18.39
C ASN A 109 6.27 14.05 -16.97
N ALA A 110 5.33 13.67 -16.10
CA ALA A 110 5.66 13.25 -14.74
C ALA A 110 6.60 12.04 -14.74
N ILE A 111 7.62 12.09 -13.89
CA ILE A 111 8.53 10.97 -13.67
C ILE A 111 7.78 9.90 -12.87
N PRO A 112 7.71 8.64 -13.35
CA PRO A 112 7.08 7.57 -12.59
C PRO A 112 7.92 7.24 -11.35
N LEU A 113 7.27 7.17 -10.19
CA LEU A 113 7.89 6.78 -8.92
C LEU A 113 7.29 5.45 -8.45
N LEU A 114 8.16 4.55 -7.99
CA LEU A 114 7.78 3.32 -7.31
C LEU A 114 8.13 3.44 -5.83
N LEU A 115 7.13 3.36 -4.96
CA LEU A 115 7.31 3.37 -3.51
C LEU A 115 7.07 1.97 -2.96
N THR A 116 8.04 1.45 -2.22
CA THR A 116 7.99 0.11 -1.62
C THR A 116 8.05 0.24 -0.11
N HIS A 117 7.10 -0.38 0.60
CA HIS A 117 7.10 -0.39 2.05
C HIS A 117 8.07 -1.44 2.62
N GLY A 118 8.40 -1.28 3.90
CA GLY A 118 9.18 -2.26 4.66
C GLY A 118 8.31 -3.14 5.56
N TRP A 119 8.96 -3.81 6.51
CA TRP A 119 8.32 -4.49 7.64
C TRP A 119 8.57 -3.67 8.92
N PRO A 120 7.59 -3.51 9.84
CA PRO A 120 6.23 -4.08 9.88
C PRO A 120 5.17 -3.24 9.14
N GLY A 121 5.61 -2.46 8.16
CA GLY A 121 4.80 -1.49 7.43
C GLY A 121 3.92 -2.06 6.32
N SER A 122 3.28 -1.15 5.57
CA SER A 122 2.39 -1.45 4.44
C SER A 122 2.21 -0.23 3.54
N PHE A 123 1.45 -0.37 2.45
CA PHE A 123 1.08 0.77 1.59
C PHE A 123 0.47 1.96 2.36
N HIS A 124 -0.11 1.72 3.54
CA HIS A 124 -0.74 2.74 4.37
C HIS A 124 0.24 3.84 4.81
N GLU A 125 1.54 3.55 4.91
CA GLU A 125 2.58 4.52 5.26
C GLU A 125 2.69 5.67 4.25
N PHE A 126 2.26 5.46 3.00
CA PHE A 126 2.40 6.45 1.94
C PHE A 126 1.19 7.38 1.79
N GLN A 127 0.15 7.23 2.62
CA GLN A 127 -1.12 7.96 2.45
C GLN A 127 -0.94 9.49 2.40
N GLU A 128 0.02 10.02 3.16
CA GLU A 128 0.27 11.47 3.23
C GLU A 128 1.12 11.99 2.06
N VAL A 129 1.91 11.13 1.40
CA VAL A 129 2.83 11.52 0.33
C VAL A 129 2.27 11.27 -1.07
N ILE A 130 1.31 10.36 -1.25
CA ILE A 130 0.72 10.05 -2.57
C ILE A 130 0.13 11.31 -3.22
N GLY A 131 -0.58 12.14 -2.46
CA GLY A 131 -1.17 13.39 -2.96
C GLY A 131 -0.11 14.37 -3.47
N PRO A 132 0.81 14.83 -2.61
CA PRO A 132 1.90 15.73 -3.00
C PRO A 132 2.79 15.22 -4.15
N LEU A 133 3.04 13.91 -4.22
CA LEU A 133 3.87 13.33 -5.28
C LEU A 133 3.14 13.20 -6.62
N SER A 134 1.83 12.92 -6.60
CA SER A 134 1.04 12.81 -7.84
C SER A 134 0.60 14.17 -8.38
N ASN A 135 0.38 15.15 -7.51
CA ASN A 135 0.04 16.52 -7.87
C ASN A 135 0.91 17.50 -7.08
N PRO A 136 2.20 17.62 -7.41
CA PRO A 136 3.06 18.62 -6.78
C PRO A 136 2.44 19.99 -7.05
N GLY A 137 2.26 20.79 -6.01
CA GLY A 137 1.87 22.18 -6.17
C GLY A 137 2.83 22.89 -7.11
N SER A 138 2.41 24.02 -7.70
CA SER A 138 3.25 24.85 -8.57
C SER A 138 4.43 25.54 -7.85
N ASP A 139 4.83 25.05 -6.68
CA ASP A 139 5.96 25.58 -5.95
C ASP A 139 7.23 25.09 -6.64
N SER A 140 7.69 25.93 -7.54
CA SER A 140 8.99 25.88 -8.19
C SER A 140 10.10 25.89 -7.15
N ASN A 141 10.45 24.73 -6.59
CA ASN A 141 11.78 24.54 -6.02
C ASN A 141 12.78 24.36 -7.16
N THR A 142 12.99 25.46 -7.89
CA THR A 142 14.24 25.71 -8.59
C THR A 142 15.26 26.08 -7.53
N SER A 143 16.05 25.10 -7.08
CA SER A 143 17.34 25.33 -6.45
C SER A 143 18.43 24.93 -7.42
#